data_AF-A0A524N9T9-F1
#
_entry.id   AF-A0A524N9T9-F1
#
_cell.length_a   1.000
_cell.length_b   1.000
_cell.length_c   1.000
_cell.angle_alpha   90.00
_cell.angle_beta   90.00
_cell.angle_gamma   90.00
#
_symmetry.space_group_name_H-M   'P 1'
#
loop_
_entity.id
_entity.type
_entity.pdbx_description
1 polymer ?
#
loop_
_entity_poly.entity_id
_entity_poly.type
_entity_poly.pdbx_seq_one_letter_code
_entity_poly.pdbx_strand_id
1 'polypeptide(L)'
;MSLVRRHSTWVSVIVLGLLAYGPALTAAPGRMPSDSKLYIYLNPGRFLSDATTTMDPRQFAGWVPHQHIAYLWPAGPWFWVFEQIAVPDWIAHRLWIGTLLIAAGLGVRWMSRVIGLAPLAALVAALVYQLSPYVLPYVSRTSVLLLPWAGLGWIVGCTALAATRGR
;
A
#
# COMPACT_ATOMS: atom_id res chain seq x y z
N MET A 1 0.91 24.49 23.42
CA MET A 1 0.83 24.28 21.95
C MET A 1 1.20 22.87 21.47
N SER A 2 1.98 22.08 22.21
CA SER A 2 2.36 20.70 21.82
C SER A 2 1.20 19.70 21.89
N LEU A 3 0.35 19.77 22.92
CA LEU A 3 -0.79 18.86 23.11
C LEU A 3 -1.86 18.99 22.00
N VAL A 4 -2.22 20.21 21.60
CA VAL A 4 -3.19 20.47 20.52
C VAL A 4 -2.69 19.97 19.16
N ARG A 5 -1.40 20.18 18.85
CA ARG A 5 -0.77 19.63 17.63
C ARG A 5 -0.71 18.11 17.64
N ARG A 6 -0.43 17.51 18.81
CA ARG A 6 -0.39 16.05 19.00
C ARG A 6 -1.80 15.47 18.81
N HIS A 7 -2.81 16.07 19.42
CA HIS A 7 -4.22 15.65 19.28
C HIS A 7 -4.70 15.72 17.82
N SER A 8 -4.46 16.83 17.13
CA SER A 8 -4.80 16.97 15.70
C SER A 8 -4.13 15.91 14.81
N THR A 9 -2.94 15.46 15.19
CA THR A 9 -2.23 14.39 14.46
C THR A 9 -2.84 13.02 14.71
N TRP A 10 -3.17 12.69 15.96
CA TRP A 10 -3.88 11.45 16.27
C TRP A 10 -5.25 11.37 15.59
N VAL A 11 -6.03 12.45 15.63
CA VAL A 11 -7.33 12.52 14.95
C VAL A 11 -7.17 12.22 13.45
N SER A 12 -6.17 12.82 12.80
CA SER A 12 -5.94 12.57 11.38
C SER A 12 -5.58 11.11 11.11
N VAL A 13 -4.67 10.52 11.90
CA VAL A 13 -4.25 9.12 11.74
C VAL A 13 -5.43 8.18 11.93
N ILE A 14 -6.25 8.42 12.96
CA ILE A 14 -7.43 7.60 13.25
C ILE A 14 -8.44 7.70 12.12
N VAL A 15 -8.78 8.91 11.67
CA VAL A 15 -9.75 9.11 10.57
C VAL A 15 -9.27 8.44 9.28
N LEU A 16 -8.01 8.67 8.88
CA LEU A 16 -7.44 8.07 7.67
C LEU A 16 -7.38 6.54 7.79
N GLY A 17 -7.03 6.01 8.96
CA GLY A 17 -6.97 4.57 9.21
C GLY A 17 -8.35 3.90 9.19
N LEU A 18 -9.35 4.50 9.85
CA LEU A 18 -10.73 3.97 9.82
C LEU A 18 -11.29 3.95 8.39
N LEU A 19 -11.05 4.99 7.61
CA LEU A 19 -11.49 5.07 6.22
C LEU A 19 -10.70 4.16 5.27
N ALA A 20 -9.48 3.78 5.63
CA ALA A 20 -8.70 2.80 4.87
C ALA A 20 -9.13 1.36 5.17
N TYR A 21 -9.13 0.98 6.45
CA TYR A 21 -9.31 -0.41 6.87
C TYR A 21 -10.78 -0.81 7.00
N GLY A 22 -11.68 0.09 7.41
CA GLY A 22 -13.09 -0.21 7.59
C GLY A 22 -13.76 -0.70 6.30
N PRO A 23 -13.77 0.10 5.21
CA PRO A 23 -14.31 -0.33 3.93
C PRO A 23 -13.58 -1.55 3.36
N ALA A 24 -12.25 -1.61 3.47
CA ALA A 24 -11.48 -2.74 2.95
C ALA A 24 -11.89 -4.06 3.62
N LEU A 25 -11.93 -4.13 4.95
CA LEU A 25 -12.24 -5.34 5.70
C LEU A 25 -13.71 -5.77 5.59
N THR A 26 -14.62 -4.83 5.38
CA THR A 26 -16.06 -5.10 5.24
C THR A 26 -16.48 -5.44 3.81
N ALA A 27 -15.64 -5.15 2.81
CA ALA A 27 -15.94 -5.40 1.41
C ALA A 27 -15.89 -6.90 1.08
N ALA A 28 -17.06 -7.47 0.76
CA ALA A 28 -17.25 -8.87 0.34
C ALA A 28 -16.45 -9.88 1.19
N PRO A 29 -16.81 -10.06 2.49
CA PRO A 29 -16.07 -10.92 3.40
C PRO A 29 -15.98 -12.37 2.89
N GLY A 30 -14.82 -13.00 3.08
CA GLY A 30 -14.55 -14.37 2.63
C GLY A 30 -14.35 -14.52 1.12
N ARG A 31 -14.38 -13.43 0.33
CA ARG A 31 -14.16 -13.48 -1.12
C ARG A 31 -12.84 -12.84 -1.52
N MET A 32 -12.06 -13.58 -2.28
CA MET A 32 -10.82 -13.09 -2.88
C MET A 32 -11.09 -12.36 -4.20
N PRO A 33 -10.56 -11.14 -4.40
CA PRO A 33 -10.64 -10.48 -5.71
C PRO A 33 -9.67 -11.10 -6.71
N SER A 34 -9.91 -10.84 -7.99
CA SER A 34 -9.00 -11.16 -9.10
C SER A 34 -7.81 -10.19 -9.15
N ASP A 35 -7.06 -10.10 -8.06
CA ASP A 35 -5.93 -9.19 -7.93
C ASP A 35 -4.62 -9.80 -8.49
N SER A 36 -3.67 -8.92 -8.80
CA SER A 36 -2.30 -9.13 -9.30
C SER A 36 -1.95 -10.52 -9.86
N LYS A 37 -1.68 -11.50 -9.00
CA LYS A 37 -1.26 -12.85 -9.37
C LYS A 37 -1.76 -13.86 -8.35
N LEU A 38 -2.53 -14.86 -8.79
CA LEU A 38 -3.08 -15.90 -7.92
C LEU A 38 -2.00 -16.60 -7.05
N TYR A 39 -0.83 -16.86 -7.61
CA TYR A 39 0.25 -17.59 -6.94
C TYR A 39 0.81 -16.89 -5.70
N ILE A 40 0.65 -15.56 -5.59
CA ILE A 40 1.10 -14.82 -4.41
C ILE A 40 0.24 -15.09 -3.17
N TYR A 41 -0.98 -15.61 -3.38
CA TYR A 41 -1.92 -15.95 -2.31
C TYR A 41 -1.87 -17.44 -2.00
N LEU A 42 -1.77 -18.30 -3.03
CA LEU A 42 -1.80 -19.75 -2.84
C LEU A 42 -0.56 -20.33 -2.15
N ASN A 43 0.63 -19.80 -2.48
CA ASN A 43 1.89 -20.24 -1.87
C ASN A 43 2.96 -19.14 -2.03
N PRO A 44 2.87 -18.04 -1.26
CA PRO A 44 3.82 -16.94 -1.36
C PRO A 44 5.27 -17.36 -1.09
N GLY A 45 5.51 -18.35 -0.22
CA GLY A 45 6.86 -18.86 0.04
C GLY A 45 7.53 -19.45 -1.21
N ARG A 46 6.83 -20.34 -1.92
CA ARG A 46 7.31 -20.88 -3.19
C ARG A 46 7.45 -19.79 -4.25
N PHE A 47 6.48 -18.88 -4.34
CA PHE A 47 6.52 -17.77 -5.29
C PHE A 47 7.77 -16.89 -5.08
N LEU A 48 8.11 -16.57 -3.83
CA LEU A 48 9.33 -15.83 -3.48
C LEU A 48 10.60 -16.59 -3.84
N SER A 49 10.66 -17.90 -3.55
CA SER A 49 11.78 -18.75 -3.94
C SER A 49 11.97 -18.76 -5.46
N ASP A 50 10.90 -18.94 -6.21
CA ASP A 50 10.92 -19.00 -7.67
C ASP A 50 11.30 -17.63 -8.28
N ALA A 51 10.95 -16.52 -7.63
CA ALA A 51 11.30 -15.18 -8.10
C ALA A 51 12.80 -14.84 -7.98
N THR A 52 13.60 -15.69 -7.32
CA THR A 52 15.06 -15.54 -7.26
C THR A 52 15.78 -16.08 -8.51
N THR A 53 15.08 -16.84 -9.35
CA THR A 53 15.63 -17.37 -10.60
C THR A 53 15.04 -16.66 -11.81
N THR A 54 15.86 -16.45 -12.83
CA THR A 54 15.42 -15.85 -14.10
C THR A 54 14.81 -16.86 -15.07
N MET A 55 14.92 -18.15 -14.78
CA MET A 55 14.42 -19.24 -15.61
C MET A 55 13.62 -20.21 -14.74
N ASP A 56 12.45 -20.61 -15.21
CA ASP A 56 11.64 -21.66 -14.61
C ASP A 56 11.46 -22.81 -15.61
N PRO A 57 12.08 -23.99 -15.36
CA PRO A 57 12.00 -25.13 -16.26
C PRO A 57 10.68 -25.91 -16.15
N ARG A 58 9.84 -25.63 -15.15
CA ARG A 58 8.66 -26.44 -14.81
C ARG A 58 7.41 -26.09 -15.62
N GLN A 59 7.38 -24.90 -16.23
CA GLN A 59 6.28 -24.46 -17.08
C GLN A 59 6.70 -24.51 -18.56
N PHE A 60 5.79 -24.98 -19.41
CA PHE A 60 5.99 -25.14 -20.84
C PHE A 60 7.23 -26.01 -21.14
N ALA A 61 8.19 -25.49 -21.91
CA ALA A 61 9.50 -26.12 -22.16
C ALA A 61 10.63 -25.32 -21.51
N GLY A 62 10.32 -24.60 -20.42
CA GLY A 62 11.16 -23.57 -19.84
C GLY A 62 10.73 -22.16 -20.27
N TRP A 63 10.63 -21.25 -19.31
CA TRP A 63 10.27 -19.86 -19.57
C TRP A 63 10.98 -18.89 -18.63
N VAL A 64 11.07 -17.62 -19.04
CA VAL A 64 11.71 -16.53 -18.29
C VAL A 64 10.63 -15.65 -17.66
N PRO A 65 10.47 -15.66 -16.33
CA PRO A 65 9.53 -14.78 -15.64
C PRO A 65 9.94 -13.32 -15.72
N HIS A 66 9.12 -12.49 -16.37
CA HIS A 66 9.39 -11.05 -16.56
C HIS A 66 8.52 -10.13 -15.68
N GLN A 67 7.60 -10.69 -14.87
CA GLN A 67 6.70 -9.91 -14.00
C GLN A 67 6.80 -10.28 -12.52
N HIS A 68 7.49 -11.37 -12.16
CA HIS A 68 7.55 -11.85 -10.78
C HIS A 68 8.37 -10.92 -9.87
N ILE A 69 9.41 -10.29 -10.43
CA ILE A 69 10.32 -9.42 -9.68
C ILE A 69 9.60 -8.26 -8.98
N ALA A 70 8.51 -7.74 -9.58
CA ALA A 70 7.72 -6.64 -9.01
C ALA A 70 7.02 -7.02 -7.69
N TYR A 71 6.95 -8.31 -7.36
CA TYR A 71 6.30 -8.83 -6.17
C TYR A 71 7.29 -9.24 -5.08
N LEU A 72 8.61 -9.26 -5.35
CA LEU A 72 9.62 -9.58 -4.33
C LEU A 72 9.58 -8.61 -3.14
N TRP A 73 9.20 -7.36 -3.39
CA TRP A 73 9.07 -6.36 -2.34
C TRP A 73 8.00 -5.31 -2.67
N PRO A 74 7.14 -4.92 -1.71
CA PRO A 74 6.90 -5.55 -0.40
C PRO A 74 5.77 -6.60 -0.44
N ALA A 75 5.11 -6.81 -1.58
CA ALA A 75 3.88 -7.61 -1.68
C ALA A 75 4.10 -9.09 -1.31
N GLY A 76 5.12 -9.75 -1.85
CA GLY A 76 5.41 -11.15 -1.56
C GLY A 76 5.70 -11.39 -0.08
N PRO A 77 6.63 -10.65 0.55
CA PRO A 77 6.89 -10.74 1.99
C PRO A 77 5.65 -10.47 2.84
N TRP A 78 4.77 -9.55 2.43
CA TRP A 78 3.51 -9.30 3.11
C TRP A 78 2.65 -10.57 3.17
N PHE A 79 2.32 -11.16 2.02
CA PHE A 79 1.46 -12.35 1.98
C PHE A 79 2.14 -13.57 2.62
N TRP A 80 3.46 -13.69 2.50
CA TRP A 80 4.23 -14.72 3.17
C TRP A 80 4.12 -14.63 4.70
N VAL A 81 4.28 -13.43 5.29
CA VAL A 81 4.14 -13.26 6.75
C VAL A 81 2.74 -13.65 7.22
N PHE A 82 1.68 -13.25 6.50
CA PHE A 82 0.31 -13.60 6.85
C PHE A 82 0.02 -15.11 6.70
N GLU A 83 0.62 -15.77 5.71
CA GLU A 83 0.60 -17.23 5.57
C GLU A 83 1.22 -17.92 6.81
N GLN A 84 2.37 -17.43 7.30
CA GLN A 84 3.05 -18.02 8.47
C GLN A 84 2.23 -17.95 9.76
N ILE A 85 1.36 -16.93 9.90
CA ILE A 85 0.46 -16.78 11.05
C ILE A 85 -0.95 -17.29 10.77
N ALA A 86 -1.14 -18.07 9.69
CA ALA A 86 -2.40 -18.70 9.30
C ALA A 86 -3.59 -17.72 9.17
N VAL A 87 -3.33 -16.48 8.75
CA VAL A 87 -4.40 -15.51 8.49
C VAL A 87 -5.04 -15.83 7.14
N PRO A 88 -6.38 -15.85 7.04
CA PRO A 88 -7.07 -16.06 5.77
C PRO A 88 -6.62 -15.07 4.68
N ASP A 89 -6.35 -15.57 3.47
CA ASP A 89 -5.83 -14.77 2.35
C ASP A 89 -6.64 -13.51 2.06
N TRP A 90 -7.98 -13.61 2.15
CA TRP A 90 -8.85 -12.47 1.94
C TRP A 90 -8.63 -11.37 2.98
N ILE A 91 -8.35 -11.72 4.25
CA ILE A 91 -8.03 -10.75 5.30
C ILE A 91 -6.66 -10.13 5.03
N ALA A 92 -5.65 -10.95 4.72
CA ALA A 92 -4.31 -10.46 4.36
C ALA A 92 -4.37 -9.48 3.19
N HIS A 93 -5.23 -9.74 2.20
CA HIS A 93 -5.51 -8.85 1.08
C HIS A 93 -6.17 -7.55 1.50
N ARG A 94 -7.21 -7.59 2.34
CA ARG A 94 -7.87 -6.36 2.83
C ARG A 94 -6.93 -5.50 3.67
N LEU A 95 -6.09 -6.13 4.48
CA LEU A 95 -5.05 -5.43 5.24
C LEU A 95 -4.00 -4.82 4.31
N TRP A 96 -3.62 -5.51 3.22
CA TRP A 96 -2.73 -4.95 2.20
C TRP A 96 -3.32 -3.68 1.57
N ILE A 97 -4.57 -3.74 1.11
CA ILE A 97 -5.27 -2.59 0.52
C ILE A 97 -5.38 -1.44 1.53
N GLY A 98 -5.83 -1.72 2.76
CA GLY A 98 -5.92 -0.71 3.81
C GLY A 98 -4.57 -0.06 4.10
N THR A 99 -3.49 -0.84 4.07
CA THR A 99 -2.12 -0.35 4.29
C THR A 99 -1.65 0.56 3.16
N LEU A 100 -1.94 0.23 1.90
CA LEU A 100 -1.65 1.11 0.76
C LEU A 100 -2.41 2.44 0.87
N LEU A 101 -3.71 2.39 1.20
CA LEU A 101 -4.55 3.58 1.33
C LEU A 101 -4.08 4.50 2.48
N ILE A 102 -3.82 3.93 3.66
CA ILE A 102 -3.36 4.74 4.80
C ILE A 102 -1.95 5.29 4.56
N ALA A 103 -1.06 4.53 3.93
CA ALA A 103 0.29 5.00 3.59
C ALA A 103 0.23 6.20 2.63
N ALA A 104 -0.66 6.16 1.64
CA ALA A 104 -0.93 7.27 0.72
C ALA A 104 -1.44 8.52 1.46
N GLY A 105 -2.48 8.35 2.28
CA GLY A 105 -3.09 9.43 3.04
C GLY A 105 -2.10 10.07 4.02
N LEU A 106 -1.36 9.27 4.79
CA LEU A 106 -0.35 9.77 5.73
C LEU A 106 0.81 10.46 5.01
N GLY A 107 1.27 9.94 3.88
CA GLY A 107 2.32 10.56 3.07
C GLY A 107 1.91 11.93 2.57
N VAL A 108 0.72 12.05 1.98
CA VAL A 108 0.20 13.34 1.49
C VAL A 108 -0.08 14.31 2.63
N ARG A 109 -0.60 13.83 3.76
CA ARG A 109 -0.77 14.67 4.95
C ARG A 109 0.56 15.23 5.42
N TRP A 110 1.57 14.37 5.56
CA TRP A 110 2.89 14.76 6.02
C TRP A 110 3.54 15.77 5.07
N MET A 111 3.53 15.48 3.77
CA MET A 111 4.04 16.39 2.74
C MET A 111 3.32 17.73 2.72
N SER A 112 2.00 17.74 2.86
CA SER A 112 1.21 18.97 3.00
C SER A 112 1.66 19.82 4.20
N ARG A 113 2.01 19.17 5.31
CA ARG A 113 2.56 19.85 6.50
C ARG A 113 3.98 20.36 6.28
N VAL A 114 4.81 19.62 5.53
CA VAL A 114 6.17 20.03 5.15
C VAL A 114 6.13 21.33 4.33
N ILE A 115 5.22 21.44 3.36
CA ILE A 115 5.09 22.63 2.51
C ILE A 115 4.33 23.80 3.18
N GLY A 116 3.98 23.67 4.47
CA GLY A 116 3.42 24.77 5.26
C GLY A 116 1.89 24.84 5.35
N LEU A 117 1.13 23.91 4.76
CA LEU A 117 -0.33 23.93 4.84
C LEU A 117 -0.83 23.70 6.27
N ALA A 118 -1.89 24.41 6.69
CA ALA A 118 -2.51 24.25 8.00
C ALA A 118 -2.97 22.79 8.27
N PRO A 119 -3.09 22.34 9.54
CA PRO A 119 -3.43 20.96 9.87
C PRO A 119 -4.72 20.43 9.22
N LEU A 120 -5.77 21.26 9.16
CA LEU A 120 -7.03 20.90 8.52
C LEU A 120 -6.87 20.75 6.99
N ALA A 121 -6.20 21.70 6.34
CA ALA A 121 -5.92 21.64 4.90
C ALA A 121 -5.10 20.39 4.54
N ALA A 122 -4.11 20.04 5.37
CA ALA A 122 -3.33 18.81 5.19
C ALA A 122 -4.17 17.53 5.34
N LEU A 123 -5.15 17.52 6.26
CA LEU A 123 -6.07 16.39 6.40
C LEU A 123 -7.01 16.30 5.18
N VAL A 124 -7.55 17.42 4.71
CA VAL A 124 -8.42 17.44 3.52
C VAL A 124 -7.66 16.95 2.29
N ALA A 125 -6.43 17.44 2.06
CA ALA A 125 -5.58 16.97 0.96
C ALA A 125 -5.32 15.45 1.03
N ALA A 126 -5.03 14.95 2.23
CA ALA A 126 -4.84 13.52 2.47
C ALA A 126 -6.09 12.69 2.17
N LEU A 127 -7.27 13.15 2.60
CA LEU A 127 -8.55 12.48 2.35
C LEU A 127 -8.87 12.41 0.86
N VAL A 128 -8.74 13.54 0.15
CA VAL A 128 -8.99 13.62 -1.29
C VAL A 128 -8.04 12.69 -2.06
N TYR A 129 -6.77 12.64 -1.67
CA TYR A 129 -5.81 11.76 -2.31
C TYR A 129 -6.09 10.28 -2.00
N GLN A 130 -6.20 9.93 -0.72
CA GLN A 130 -6.42 8.56 -0.25
C GLN A 130 -7.68 7.93 -0.85
N LEU A 131 -8.77 8.70 -0.92
CA LEU A 131 -10.07 8.23 -1.41
C LEU A 131 -10.31 8.59 -2.88
N SER A 132 -9.25 8.93 -3.62
CA SER A 132 -9.34 9.25 -5.03
C SER A 132 -9.94 8.08 -5.82
N PRO A 133 -10.88 8.33 -6.76
CA PRO A 133 -11.47 7.28 -7.59
C PRO A 133 -10.43 6.55 -8.46
N TYR A 134 -9.23 7.13 -8.62
CA TYR A 134 -8.09 6.52 -9.29
C TYR A 134 -7.78 5.10 -8.78
N VAL A 135 -8.00 4.80 -7.49
CA VAL A 135 -7.64 3.49 -6.91
C VAL A 135 -8.57 2.36 -7.34
N LEU A 136 -9.84 2.67 -7.68
CA LEU A 136 -10.89 1.69 -7.96
C LEU A 136 -10.51 0.66 -9.04
N PRO A 137 -9.94 1.03 -10.21
CA PRO A 137 -9.54 0.06 -11.23
C PRO A 137 -8.36 -0.84 -10.81
N TYR A 138 -7.60 -0.50 -9.77
CA TYR A 138 -6.40 -1.25 -9.35
C TYR A 138 -6.65 -2.20 -8.19
N VAL A 139 -7.50 -1.81 -7.22
CA VAL A 139 -7.74 -2.56 -5.97
C VAL A 139 -8.14 -4.02 -6.20
N SER A 140 -8.87 -4.31 -7.28
CA SER A 140 -9.36 -5.65 -7.61
C SER A 140 -8.72 -6.26 -8.85
N ARG A 141 -7.61 -5.69 -9.34
CA ARG A 141 -6.97 -6.12 -10.60
C ARG A 141 -5.46 -6.18 -10.51
N THR A 142 -4.81 -5.15 -9.96
CA THR A 142 -3.35 -5.10 -9.83
C THR A 142 -2.95 -4.10 -8.74
N SER A 143 -3.21 -4.44 -7.49
CA SER A 143 -3.00 -3.55 -6.33
C SER A 143 -1.54 -3.16 -6.11
N VAL A 144 -0.58 -3.98 -6.56
CA VAL A 144 0.86 -3.67 -6.48
C VAL A 144 1.23 -2.39 -7.24
N LEU A 145 0.48 -2.03 -8.29
CA LEU A 145 0.70 -0.76 -9.00
C LEU A 145 0.32 0.48 -8.18
N LEU A 146 -0.33 0.31 -7.02
CA LEU A 146 -0.60 1.40 -6.09
C LEU A 146 0.59 1.71 -5.17
N LEU A 147 1.69 0.95 -5.21
CA LEU A 147 2.87 1.25 -4.39
C LEU A 147 3.47 2.63 -4.69
N PRO A 148 3.71 3.04 -5.95
CA PRO A 148 4.19 4.39 -6.25
C PRO A 148 3.18 5.48 -5.85
N TRP A 149 1.89 5.19 -6.02
CA TRP A 149 0.80 6.07 -5.57
C TRP A 149 0.83 6.27 -4.05
N ALA A 150 0.96 5.19 -3.28
CA ALA A 150 1.10 5.26 -1.83
C ALA A 150 2.39 5.97 -1.38
N GLY A 151 3.47 5.82 -2.16
CA GLY A 151 4.76 6.46 -1.93
C GLY A 151 4.82 7.94 -2.32
N LEU A 152 3.92 8.44 -3.16
CA LEU A 152 4.06 9.75 -3.81
C LEU A 152 4.22 10.90 -2.81
N GLY A 153 3.34 10.97 -1.80
CA GLY A 153 3.42 12.02 -0.79
C GLY A 153 4.75 12.00 -0.03
N TRP A 154 5.26 10.82 0.32
CA TRP A 154 6.54 10.66 1.00
C TRP A 154 7.71 11.13 0.14
N ILE A 155 7.74 10.71 -1.12
CA ILE A 155 8.81 11.10 -2.06
C ILE A 155 8.81 12.61 -2.23
N VAL A 156 7.65 13.23 -2.52
CA VAL A 156 7.53 14.67 -2.73
C VAL A 156 7.93 15.46 -1.47
N GLY A 157 7.48 15.03 -0.29
CA GLY A 157 7.86 15.69 0.96
C GLY A 157 9.35 15.60 1.27
N CYS A 158 9.99 14.45 1.00
CA CYS A 158 11.44 14.30 1.12
C CYS A 158 12.19 15.21 0.14
N THR A 159 11.74 15.28 -1.12
CA THR A 159 12.32 16.17 -2.13
C THR A 159 12.19 17.64 -1.73
N ALA A 160 11.03 18.06 -1.21
CA ALA A 160 10.83 19.42 -0.71
C ALA A 160 11.80 19.75 0.43
N LEU A 161 11.96 18.84 1.41
CA LEU A 161 12.93 19.02 2.49
C LEU A 161 14.37 19.12 1.98
N ALA A 162 14.76 18.24 1.05
CA ALA A 162 16.10 18.27 0.46
C ALA A 162 16.38 19.58 -0.27
N ALA A 163 15.41 20.10 -1.04
CA ALA A 163 15.54 21.36 -1.75
C ALA A 163 15.67 22.58 -0.81
N THR A 164 15.03 22.53 0.37
CA THR A 164 15.08 23.64 1.34
C THR A 164 16.31 23.62 2.25
N ARG A 165 16.96 22.47 2.45
CA ARG A 165 18.17 22.35 3.30
C ARG A 165 19.45 22.92 2.68
N GLY A 166 19.48 23.11 1.36
CA GLY A 166 20.61 23.71 0.65
C GLY A 166 20.58 25.25 0.60
N ARG A 167 19.62 25.88 1.29
CA ARG A 167 19.51 27.34 1.46
C ARG A 167 19.85 27.70 2.90
#